data_AF-A0A507R1A0-F1
#
_entry.id   AF-A0A507R1A0-F1
#
_cell.length_a   1.000
_cell.length_b   1.000
_cell.length_c   1.000
_cell.angle_alpha   90.00
_cell.angle_beta   90.00
_cell.angle_gamma   90.00
#
_symmetry.space_group_name_H-M   'P 1'
#
loop_
_entity.id
_entity.type
_entity.pdbx_description
1 polymer ?
#
loop_
_entity_poly.entity_id
_entity_poly.type
_entity_poly.pdbx_seq_one_letter_code
_entity_poly.pdbx_strand_id
1 'polypeptide(L)'
;MDGNLTVDPDLTEDEELAMDETDSDEAPFIWDDDTESEPDSPTAPPARNVDFNTQLQAACKIGYYPKVVEMMIRGANPYAKNESGLSAMDICDVIGRVDIVKYFLRNLNIAKNGLRALMCAVRDCRGTVVRALLEMGVSSQLSNVELYKSILISACAMSSPAVIEALVRHGPGHPISIWEQLLVLIANLAGNIDISNLVRELAERERQKLLADVEAFLATANKQSNRNPENSKPVEPVHLPKAEEEKRSIFKEGADPEKVFFEFVNWDDELAEMASVGKVMSAP
;
A
#
# COMPACT_ATOMS: atom_id res chain seq x y z
N MET A 1 -36.95 -50.95 16.62
CA MET A 1 -37.81 -51.08 17.81
C MET A 1 -37.56 -49.86 18.66
N ASP A 2 -38.31 -48.77 18.71
CA ASP A 2 -39.52 -48.19 18.08
C ASP A 2 -39.39 -46.67 18.44
N GLY A 3 -39.71 -45.65 17.65
CA GLY A 3 -40.98 -45.38 16.98
C GLY A 3 -41.93 -44.58 17.89
N ASN A 4 -41.93 -43.23 17.80
CA ASN A 4 -43.09 -42.30 17.89
C ASN A 4 -42.58 -40.86 18.13
N LEU A 5 -42.77 -39.83 17.29
CA LEU A 5 -43.95 -39.33 16.55
C LEU A 5 -45.15 -39.02 17.46
N THR A 6 -45.28 -37.73 17.80
CA THR A 6 -46.57 -37.06 18.06
C THR A 6 -46.50 -35.67 17.42
N VAL A 7 -47.03 -35.59 16.21
CA VAL A 7 -47.66 -34.38 15.68
C VAL A 7 -49.13 -34.55 16.03
N ASP A 8 -49.78 -33.49 16.50
CA ASP A 8 -51.21 -33.29 16.28
C ASP A 8 -51.58 -31.81 16.50
N PRO A 9 -52.72 -31.38 15.91
CA PRO A 9 -52.83 -30.13 15.16
C PRO A 9 -54.01 -29.27 15.68
N ASP A 10 -54.28 -28.21 14.93
CA ASP A 10 -55.60 -27.55 14.84
C ASP A 10 -56.04 -26.68 16.02
N LEU A 11 -56.18 -25.37 15.76
CA LEU A 11 -57.47 -24.69 15.84
C LEU A 11 -57.38 -23.37 15.06
N THR A 12 -58.15 -23.38 13.97
CA THR A 12 -58.82 -22.27 13.30
C THR A 12 -59.54 -21.35 14.33
N GLU A 13 -59.91 -20.09 14.07
CA GLU A 13 -60.68 -19.49 12.98
C GLU A 13 -60.71 -17.97 13.24
N ASP A 14 -60.82 -17.20 12.15
CA ASP A 14 -61.66 -16.00 11.97
C ASP A 14 -61.40 -14.69 12.76
N GLU A 15 -61.09 -13.63 12.00
CA GLU A 15 -62.00 -12.46 11.90
C GLU A 15 -61.67 -11.63 10.66
N GLU A 16 -62.55 -11.74 9.67
CA GLU A 16 -62.76 -10.78 8.58
C GLU A 16 -63.14 -9.40 9.15
N LEU A 17 -62.66 -8.33 8.53
CA LEU A 17 -63.44 -7.09 8.45
C LEU A 17 -63.03 -6.29 7.21
N ALA A 18 -63.88 -6.43 6.20
CA ALA A 18 -63.89 -5.64 4.98
C ALA A 18 -64.73 -4.35 5.14
N MET A 19 -64.58 -3.48 4.14
CA MET A 19 -65.45 -2.37 3.72
C MET A 19 -65.30 -1.03 4.48
N ASP A 20 -64.92 0.03 3.76
CA ASP A 20 -65.91 0.78 2.98
C ASP A 20 -65.26 1.63 1.87
N GLU A 21 -65.85 1.55 0.69
CA GLU A 21 -65.61 2.42 -0.46
C GLU A 21 -66.57 3.62 -0.35
N THR A 22 -66.11 4.83 -0.66
CA THR A 22 -67.00 5.84 -1.25
C THR A 22 -66.24 6.68 -2.26
N ASP A 23 -66.61 6.51 -3.52
CA ASP A 23 -66.31 7.35 -4.67
C ASP A 23 -66.70 8.82 -4.45
N SER A 24 -65.97 9.74 -5.09
CA SER A 24 -66.60 10.86 -5.82
C SER A 24 -65.63 11.49 -6.81
N ASP A 25 -66.00 11.34 -8.07
CA ASP A 25 -65.64 12.07 -9.28
C ASP A 25 -65.24 13.55 -9.11
N GLU A 26 -64.19 13.99 -9.82
CA GLU A 26 -64.28 15.13 -10.75
C GLU A 26 -63.04 15.24 -11.68
N ALA A 27 -63.32 15.51 -12.96
CA ALA A 27 -62.42 15.44 -14.12
C ALA A 27 -61.62 16.76 -14.35
N PRO A 28 -60.76 16.87 -15.40
CA PRO A 28 -59.57 17.74 -15.42
C PRO A 28 -59.87 19.18 -15.88
N PHE A 29 -59.14 20.15 -15.33
CA PHE A 29 -59.23 21.56 -15.75
C PHE A 29 -58.03 21.96 -16.60
N ILE A 30 -58.32 22.21 -17.88
CA ILE A 30 -57.46 22.83 -18.90
C ILE A 30 -57.41 24.34 -18.63
N TRP A 31 -56.22 24.93 -18.66
CA TRP A 31 -56.07 26.31 -19.09
C TRP A 31 -54.89 26.36 -20.08
N ASP A 32 -55.24 26.50 -21.35
CA ASP A 32 -54.37 27.20 -22.30
C ASP A 32 -54.58 28.69 -22.02
N ASP A 33 -53.53 29.40 -21.64
CA ASP A 33 -53.51 30.86 -21.72
C ASP A 33 -52.14 31.29 -22.25
N ASP A 34 -52.15 31.60 -23.53
CA ASP A 34 -51.09 32.27 -24.25
C ASP A 34 -51.00 33.73 -23.78
N THR A 35 -49.95 34.07 -23.05
CA THR A 35 -49.43 35.44 -23.04
C THR A 35 -47.94 35.44 -23.32
N GLU A 36 -47.59 35.48 -24.60
CA GLU A 36 -46.29 36.00 -25.07
C GLU A 36 -46.25 37.53 -24.88
N SER A 37 -45.23 38.03 -24.19
CA SER A 37 -44.63 39.37 -24.37
C SER A 37 -43.29 39.46 -23.61
N GLU A 38 -42.22 39.27 -24.39
CA GLU A 38 -40.75 39.45 -24.28
C GLU A 38 -40.10 40.39 -23.20
N PRO A 39 -38.76 40.58 -23.17
CA PRO A 39 -37.64 39.64 -23.00
C PRO A 39 -36.60 40.13 -21.95
N ASP A 40 -35.66 39.25 -21.58
CA ASP A 40 -34.29 39.52 -21.11
C ASP A 40 -34.06 40.61 -20.03
N SER A 41 -34.22 40.23 -18.76
CA SER A 41 -33.23 40.66 -17.76
C SER A 41 -32.07 39.66 -17.79
N PRO A 42 -30.80 40.06 -17.86
CA PRO A 42 -29.69 39.12 -17.84
C PRO A 42 -29.67 38.46 -16.46
N THR A 43 -30.27 37.28 -16.36
CA THR A 43 -30.03 36.36 -15.27
C THR A 43 -28.52 36.18 -15.24
N ALA A 44 -27.90 36.66 -14.17
CA ALA A 44 -26.50 36.42 -13.89
C ALA A 44 -26.22 34.93 -14.16
N PRO A 45 -25.12 34.58 -14.86
CA PRO A 45 -24.82 33.19 -15.17
C PRO A 45 -24.94 32.38 -13.88
N PRO A 46 -25.50 31.15 -13.91
CA PRO A 46 -25.64 30.35 -12.70
C PRO A 46 -24.27 30.33 -12.04
N ALA A 47 -24.19 30.85 -10.82
CA ALA A 47 -22.95 30.93 -10.07
C ALA A 47 -22.29 29.56 -10.21
N ARG A 48 -21.16 29.49 -10.94
CA ARG A 48 -20.44 28.24 -11.19
C ARG A 48 -20.29 27.58 -9.83
N ASN A 49 -21.05 26.53 -9.55
CA ASN A 49 -20.92 25.79 -8.32
C ASN A 49 -19.59 25.07 -8.45
N VAL A 50 -18.52 25.74 -8.03
CA VAL A 50 -17.15 25.27 -8.28
C VAL A 50 -16.91 24.13 -7.31
N ASP A 51 -17.18 22.90 -7.74
CA ASP A 51 -16.88 21.73 -6.94
C ASP A 51 -15.38 21.73 -6.57
N PHE A 52 -15.10 21.93 -5.28
CA PHE A 52 -13.75 22.02 -4.77
C PHE A 52 -12.98 20.71 -4.99
N ASN A 53 -13.68 19.58 -5.12
CA ASN A 53 -13.06 18.28 -5.42
C ASN A 53 -12.54 18.24 -6.85
N THR A 54 -13.33 18.69 -7.83
CA THR A 54 -12.90 18.81 -9.22
C THR A 54 -11.68 19.75 -9.35
N GLN A 55 -11.68 20.88 -8.64
CA GLN A 55 -10.50 21.78 -8.61
C GLN A 55 -9.28 21.14 -7.95
N LEU A 56 -9.47 20.42 -6.85
CA LEU A 56 -8.40 19.69 -6.16
C LEU A 56 -7.77 18.65 -7.09
N GLN A 57 -8.58 17.87 -7.82
CA GLN A 57 -8.12 16.88 -8.78
C GLN A 57 -7.28 17.51 -9.91
N ALA A 58 -7.73 18.64 -10.46
CA ALA A 58 -6.96 19.39 -11.47
C ALA A 58 -5.60 19.88 -10.91
N ALA A 59 -5.60 20.42 -9.68
CA ALA A 59 -4.38 20.85 -9.01
C ALA A 59 -3.40 19.67 -8.77
N CYS A 60 -3.92 18.51 -8.38
CA CYS A 60 -3.14 17.28 -8.17
C CYS A 60 -2.50 16.78 -9.46
N LYS A 61 -3.25 16.82 -10.58
CA LYS A 61 -2.76 16.43 -11.90
C LYS A 61 -1.56 17.28 -12.33
N ILE A 62 -1.67 18.60 -12.18
CA ILE A 62 -0.60 19.56 -12.52
C ILE A 62 0.53 19.52 -11.49
N GLY A 63 0.26 19.08 -10.26
CA GLY A 63 1.22 19.09 -9.14
C GLY A 63 1.33 20.46 -8.47
N TYR A 64 0.31 21.32 -8.58
CA TYR A 64 0.35 22.68 -8.05
C TYR A 64 0.02 22.72 -6.55
N TYR A 65 1.05 22.48 -5.72
CA TYR A 65 0.93 22.31 -4.27
C TYR A 65 0.19 23.46 -3.54
N PRO A 66 0.47 24.76 -3.78
CA PRO A 66 -0.28 25.85 -3.15
C PRO A 66 -1.79 25.78 -3.38
N LYS A 67 -2.21 25.38 -4.58
CA LYS A 67 -3.64 25.24 -4.92
C LYS A 67 -4.29 24.04 -4.23
N VAL A 68 -3.54 22.96 -4.08
CA VAL A 68 -3.97 21.79 -3.28
C VAL A 68 -4.23 22.19 -1.83
N VAL A 69 -3.30 22.93 -1.22
CA VAL A 69 -3.45 23.43 0.16
C VAL A 69 -4.69 24.33 0.28
N GLU A 70 -4.86 25.27 -0.65
CA GLU A 70 -6.02 26.16 -0.69
C GLU A 70 -7.35 25.38 -0.76
N MET A 71 -7.46 24.40 -1.66
CA MET A 71 -8.68 23.60 -1.82
C MET A 71 -8.96 22.74 -0.58
N MET A 72 -7.94 22.17 0.06
CA MET A 72 -8.11 21.41 1.29
C MET A 72 -8.56 22.30 2.46
N ILE A 73 -8.13 23.56 2.53
CA ILE A 73 -8.62 24.52 3.54
C ILE A 73 -10.09 24.87 3.29
N ARG A 74 -10.50 24.96 2.02
CA ARG A 74 -11.89 25.20 1.61
C ARG A 74 -12.82 23.98 1.77
N GLY A 75 -12.31 22.87 2.32
CA GLY A 75 -13.12 21.68 2.61
C GLY A 75 -13.21 20.65 1.49
N ALA A 76 -12.32 20.70 0.49
CA ALA A 76 -12.23 19.62 -0.51
C ALA A 76 -11.88 18.29 0.17
N ASN A 77 -12.49 17.20 -0.31
CA ASN A 77 -12.21 15.85 0.16
C ASN A 77 -11.23 15.15 -0.81
N PRO A 78 -10.02 14.77 -0.36
CA PRO A 78 -9.02 14.16 -1.23
C PRO A 78 -9.41 12.74 -1.68
N TYR A 79 -10.39 12.13 -1.03
CA TYR A 79 -10.92 10.79 -1.33
C TYR A 79 -12.22 10.83 -2.15
N ALA A 80 -12.76 12.01 -2.46
CA ALA A 80 -13.95 12.12 -3.30
C ALA A 80 -13.63 11.67 -4.73
N LYS A 81 -14.42 10.70 -5.23
CA LYS A 81 -14.29 10.15 -6.58
C LYS A 81 -15.02 11.02 -7.59
N ASN A 82 -14.41 11.21 -8.76
CA ASN A 82 -15.08 11.80 -9.92
C ASN A 82 -15.91 10.76 -10.68
N GLU A 83 -16.50 11.19 -11.79
CA GLU A 83 -17.27 10.35 -12.72
C GLU A 83 -16.48 9.17 -13.28
N SER A 84 -15.15 9.27 -13.34
CA SER A 84 -14.25 8.18 -13.74
C SER A 84 -13.86 7.25 -12.58
N GLY A 85 -14.39 7.47 -11.37
CA GLY A 85 -14.10 6.68 -10.18
C GLY A 85 -12.77 6.98 -9.50
N LEU A 86 -12.05 8.04 -9.93
CA LEU A 86 -10.75 8.41 -9.39
C LEU A 86 -10.87 9.53 -8.36
N SER A 87 -10.16 9.39 -7.24
CA SER A 87 -10.00 10.46 -6.25
C SER A 87 -8.76 11.32 -6.50
N ALA A 88 -8.66 12.45 -5.81
CA ALA A 88 -7.44 13.27 -5.86
C ALA A 88 -6.22 12.49 -5.35
N MET A 89 -6.41 11.66 -4.32
CA MET A 89 -5.37 10.76 -3.80
C MET A 89 -4.91 9.76 -4.87
N ASP A 90 -5.83 9.19 -5.66
CA ASP A 90 -5.49 8.22 -6.71
C ASP A 90 -4.74 8.87 -7.88
N ILE A 91 -5.18 10.08 -8.28
CA ILE A 91 -4.46 10.88 -9.28
C ILE A 91 -3.03 11.17 -8.82
N CYS A 92 -2.84 11.54 -7.56
CA CYS A 92 -1.51 11.75 -7.00
C CYS A 92 -0.66 10.48 -6.98
N ASP A 93 -1.26 9.35 -6.67
CA ASP A 93 -0.58 8.06 -6.61
C ASP A 93 -0.10 7.59 -7.98
N VAL A 94 -0.96 7.70 -9.01
CA VAL A 94 -0.63 7.37 -10.41
C VAL A 94 0.46 8.29 -10.97
N ILE A 95 0.43 9.58 -10.62
CA ILE A 95 1.39 10.57 -11.16
C ILE A 95 2.69 10.62 -10.35
N GLY A 96 2.73 10.09 -9.13
CA GLY A 96 3.93 10.13 -8.28
C GLY A 96 4.09 11.41 -7.45
N ARG A 97 3.00 12.08 -7.08
CA ARG A 97 3.01 13.36 -6.33
C ARG A 97 3.20 13.16 -4.82
N VAL A 98 4.38 12.72 -4.41
CA VAL A 98 4.67 12.37 -3.00
C VAL A 98 4.39 13.50 -2.00
N ASP A 99 4.77 14.74 -2.30
CA ASP A 99 4.57 15.85 -1.35
C ASP A 99 3.09 16.16 -1.10
N ILE A 100 2.26 16.00 -2.13
CA ILE A 100 0.81 16.15 -2.01
C ILE A 100 0.22 14.97 -1.23
N VAL A 101 0.67 13.74 -1.49
CA VAL A 101 0.25 12.55 -0.73
C VAL A 101 0.59 12.70 0.75
N LYS A 102 1.81 13.15 1.08
CA LYS A 102 2.20 13.47 2.47
C LYS A 102 1.28 14.51 3.09
N TYR A 103 0.91 15.54 2.34
CA TYR A 103 -0.02 16.55 2.82
C TYR A 103 -1.41 15.96 3.09
N PHE A 104 -1.92 15.07 2.24
CA PHE A 104 -3.18 14.36 2.49
C PHE A 104 -3.10 13.45 3.72
N LEU A 105 -1.95 12.83 3.97
CA LEU A 105 -1.72 11.95 5.11
C LEU A 105 -1.28 12.68 6.40
N ARG A 106 -1.18 14.02 6.40
CA ARG A 106 -0.60 14.78 7.53
C ARG A 106 -1.27 14.56 8.88
N ASN A 107 -2.55 14.18 8.89
CA ASN A 107 -3.33 13.92 10.09
C ASN A 107 -3.26 12.45 10.55
N LEU A 108 -2.60 11.58 9.77
CA LEU A 108 -2.39 10.19 10.13
C LEU A 108 -1.44 10.10 11.32
N ASN A 109 -1.90 9.47 12.40
CA ASN A 109 -1.02 9.14 13.52
C ASN A 109 -0.08 8.01 13.11
N ILE A 110 1.11 8.36 12.62
CA ILE A 110 2.14 7.42 12.17
C ILE A 110 2.50 6.41 13.27
N ALA A 111 2.63 6.86 14.52
CA ALA A 111 3.02 5.98 15.64
C ALA A 111 2.01 4.84 15.92
N LYS A 112 0.71 5.08 15.75
CA LYS A 112 -0.34 4.07 15.99
C LYS A 112 -0.81 3.35 14.73
N ASN A 113 -0.90 4.06 13.61
CA ASN A 113 -1.57 3.58 12.40
C ASN A 113 -0.61 3.41 11.20
N GLY A 114 0.66 3.80 11.34
CA GLY A 114 1.64 3.82 10.26
C GLY A 114 1.85 2.46 9.60
N LEU A 115 2.18 1.44 10.39
CA LEU A 115 2.38 0.08 9.88
C LEU A 115 1.14 -0.48 9.16
N ARG A 116 -0.05 -0.34 9.76
CA ARG A 116 -1.30 -0.80 9.14
C ARG A 116 -1.58 -0.05 7.83
N ALA A 117 -1.40 1.26 7.80
CA ALA A 117 -1.56 2.06 6.59
C ALA A 117 -0.56 1.64 5.50
N LEU A 118 0.68 1.30 5.87
CA LEU A 118 1.70 0.81 4.94
C LEU A 118 1.29 -0.54 4.35
N MET A 119 0.86 -1.50 5.17
CA MET A 119 0.43 -2.81 4.70
C MET A 119 -0.77 -2.72 3.74
N CYS A 120 -1.76 -1.87 4.05
CA CYS A 120 -2.85 -1.59 3.13
C CYS A 120 -2.33 -0.99 1.82
N ALA A 121 -1.42 -0.02 1.87
CA ALA A 121 -0.86 0.60 0.65
C ALA A 121 -0.04 -0.40 -0.20
N VAL A 122 0.68 -1.33 0.44
CA VAL A 122 1.41 -2.42 -0.25
C VAL A 122 0.41 -3.35 -0.97
N ARG A 123 -0.64 -3.79 -0.27
CA ARG A 123 -1.68 -4.66 -0.84
C ARG A 123 -2.45 -3.98 -1.98
N ASP A 124 -2.72 -2.70 -1.84
CA ASP A 124 -3.44 -1.90 -2.83
C ASP A 124 -2.50 -1.41 -3.97
N CYS A 125 -1.24 -1.88 -4.00
CA CYS A 125 -0.22 -1.59 -5.03
C CYS A 125 0.19 -0.11 -5.16
N ARG A 126 0.04 0.69 -4.09
CA ARG A 126 0.16 2.15 -4.09
C ARG A 126 1.57 2.64 -3.80
N GLY A 127 2.45 2.56 -4.80
CA GLY A 127 3.88 2.88 -4.65
C GLY A 127 4.16 4.29 -4.10
N THR A 128 3.42 5.30 -4.54
CA THR A 128 3.62 6.69 -4.10
C THR A 128 3.19 6.88 -2.64
N VAL A 129 2.12 6.20 -2.23
CA VAL A 129 1.64 6.19 -0.84
C VAL A 129 2.60 5.46 0.08
N VAL A 130 3.11 4.30 -0.34
CA VAL A 130 4.15 3.55 0.38
C VAL A 130 5.37 4.44 0.59
N ARG A 131 5.88 5.08 -0.47
CA ARG A 131 7.00 6.02 -0.37
C ARG A 131 6.70 7.16 0.61
N ALA A 132 5.55 7.80 0.50
CA ALA A 132 5.16 8.90 1.39
C ALA A 132 5.13 8.45 2.86
N LEU A 133 4.54 7.30 3.17
CA LEU A 133 4.48 6.74 4.52
C LEU A 133 5.86 6.44 5.09
N LEU A 134 6.76 5.84 4.30
CA LEU A 134 8.14 5.57 4.71
C LEU A 134 8.89 6.88 5.01
N GLU A 135 8.78 7.88 4.13
CA GLU A 135 9.40 9.20 4.33
C GLU A 135 8.77 9.99 5.50
N MET A 136 7.54 9.67 5.92
CA MET A 136 6.88 10.22 7.11
C MET A 136 7.30 9.53 8.42
N GLY A 137 8.19 8.53 8.37
CA GLY A 137 8.79 7.90 9.54
C GLY A 137 8.24 6.52 9.89
N VAL A 138 7.38 5.92 9.06
CA VAL A 138 6.95 4.52 9.26
C VAL A 138 8.13 3.55 9.22
N SER A 139 9.23 3.89 8.52
CA SER A 139 10.45 3.09 8.48
C SER A 139 11.02 2.74 9.86
N SER A 140 10.84 3.60 10.86
CA SER A 140 11.24 3.34 12.25
C SER A 140 10.50 2.16 12.91
N GLN A 141 9.29 1.85 12.44
CA GLN A 141 8.48 0.71 12.89
C GLN A 141 8.86 -0.60 12.20
N LEU A 142 9.69 -0.53 11.15
CA LEU A 142 10.16 -1.67 10.36
C LEU A 142 11.57 -2.12 10.76
N SER A 143 12.02 -1.74 11.97
CA SER A 143 13.33 -2.12 12.50
C SER A 143 13.48 -3.63 12.71
N ASN A 144 12.38 -4.35 12.90
CA ASN A 144 12.39 -5.81 12.95
C ASN A 144 12.60 -6.38 11.53
N VAL A 145 13.72 -7.08 11.36
CA VAL A 145 14.16 -7.72 10.12
C VAL A 145 13.12 -8.70 9.57
N GLU A 146 12.54 -9.56 10.41
CA GLU A 146 11.56 -10.57 9.98
C GLU A 146 10.22 -9.91 9.59
N LEU A 147 9.80 -8.86 10.31
CA LEU A 147 8.62 -8.07 9.92
C LEU A 147 8.82 -7.42 8.55
N TYR A 148 9.99 -6.79 8.33
CA TYR A 148 10.28 -6.13 7.06
C TYR A 148 10.38 -7.15 5.90
N LYS A 149 11.01 -8.29 6.14
CA LYS A 149 11.08 -9.41 5.19
C LYS A 149 9.69 -9.95 4.85
N SER A 150 8.81 -10.11 5.84
CA SER A 150 7.41 -10.49 5.64
C SER A 150 6.68 -9.53 4.69
N ILE A 151 6.81 -8.21 4.92
CA ILE A 151 6.21 -7.19 4.04
C ILE A 151 6.77 -7.27 2.61
N LEU A 152 8.08 -7.52 2.45
CA LEU A 152 8.68 -7.71 1.13
C LEU A 152 8.15 -8.96 0.42
N ILE A 153 7.96 -10.08 1.14
CA ILE A 153 7.38 -11.30 0.60
C ILE A 153 5.95 -11.02 0.09
N SER A 154 5.11 -10.37 0.90
CA SER A 154 3.75 -9.99 0.48
C SER A 154 3.77 -9.05 -0.73
N ALA A 155 4.70 -8.08 -0.76
CA ALA A 155 4.85 -7.18 -1.88
C ALA A 155 5.27 -7.90 -3.17
N CYS A 156 6.15 -8.90 -3.08
CA CYS A 156 6.57 -9.71 -4.22
C CYS A 156 5.44 -10.60 -4.76
N ALA A 157 4.56 -11.08 -3.89
CA ALA A 157 3.44 -11.93 -4.27
C ALA A 157 2.29 -11.15 -4.91
N MET A 158 1.97 -9.95 -4.42
CA MET A 158 0.69 -9.30 -4.73
C MET A 158 0.78 -7.86 -5.25
N SER A 159 1.96 -7.24 -5.21
CA SER A 159 2.08 -5.79 -5.39
C SER A 159 2.66 -5.36 -6.74
N SER A 160 3.13 -4.11 -6.83
CA SER A 160 3.74 -3.52 -8.02
C SER A 160 5.26 -3.33 -7.84
N PRO A 161 6.04 -3.28 -8.95
CA PRO A 161 7.48 -2.98 -8.89
C PRO A 161 7.79 -1.66 -8.16
N ALA A 162 6.92 -0.65 -8.32
CA ALA A 162 7.07 0.65 -7.65
C ALA A 162 7.01 0.55 -6.11
N VAL A 163 6.23 -0.40 -5.57
CA VAL A 163 6.18 -0.65 -4.12
C VAL A 163 7.48 -1.27 -3.64
N ILE A 164 8.03 -2.25 -4.36
CA ILE A 164 9.33 -2.87 -4.04
C ILE A 164 10.44 -1.82 -4.06
N GLU A 165 10.46 -0.97 -5.08
CA GLU A 165 11.42 0.14 -5.14
C GLU A 165 11.29 1.11 -3.96
N ALA A 166 10.05 1.47 -3.59
CA ALA A 166 9.81 2.37 -2.46
C ALA A 166 10.27 1.75 -1.13
N LEU A 167 9.96 0.48 -0.89
CA LEU A 167 10.39 -0.25 0.31
C LEU A 167 11.92 -0.34 0.38
N VAL A 168 12.60 -0.72 -0.70
CA VAL A 168 14.06 -0.86 -0.71
C VAL A 168 14.77 0.49 -0.57
N ARG A 169 14.29 1.55 -1.25
CA ARG A 169 14.96 2.86 -1.22
C ARG A 169 14.68 3.66 0.05
N HIS A 170 13.50 3.55 0.65
CA HIS A 170 13.07 4.38 1.78
C HIS A 170 12.79 3.58 3.06
N GLY A 171 12.98 2.27 3.04
CA GLY A 171 12.80 1.38 4.18
C GLY A 171 13.95 1.42 5.19
N PRO A 172 14.03 0.42 6.09
CA PRO A 172 14.99 0.34 7.19
C PRO A 172 16.45 0.07 6.76
N GLY A 173 16.73 -0.07 5.46
CA GLY A 173 18.09 -0.25 4.94
C GLY A 173 18.65 -1.68 5.01
N HIS A 174 17.78 -2.68 5.20
CA HIS A 174 18.21 -4.08 5.11
C HIS A 174 18.53 -4.45 3.65
N PRO A 175 19.70 -5.08 3.37
CA PRO A 175 20.09 -5.44 2.02
C PRO A 175 19.17 -6.52 1.45
N ILE A 176 18.54 -6.24 0.31
CA ILE A 176 17.59 -7.17 -0.32
C ILE A 176 18.31 -8.42 -0.88
N SER A 177 19.60 -8.30 -1.20
CA SER A 177 20.44 -9.39 -1.72
C SER A 177 20.49 -10.63 -0.81
N ILE A 178 20.29 -10.49 0.50
CA ILE A 178 20.23 -11.63 1.44
C ILE A 178 19.00 -12.50 1.17
N TRP A 179 17.91 -11.91 0.68
CA TRP A 179 16.64 -12.59 0.44
C TRP A 179 16.32 -12.78 -1.04
N GLU A 180 17.25 -12.46 -1.94
CA GLU A 180 17.03 -12.48 -3.39
C GLU A 180 16.38 -13.77 -3.87
N GLN A 181 16.97 -14.93 -3.53
CA GLN A 181 16.47 -16.23 -3.99
C GLN A 181 15.03 -16.51 -3.55
N LEU A 182 14.72 -16.19 -2.30
CA LEU A 182 13.38 -16.36 -1.73
C LEU A 182 12.37 -15.41 -2.40
N LEU A 183 12.70 -14.12 -2.49
CA LEU A 183 11.81 -13.11 -3.05
C LEU A 183 11.54 -13.33 -4.55
N VAL A 184 12.57 -13.74 -5.29
CA VAL A 184 12.46 -14.11 -6.72
C VAL A 184 11.58 -15.35 -6.88
N LEU A 185 11.73 -16.37 -6.02
CA LEU A 185 10.89 -17.56 -6.07
C LEU A 185 9.42 -17.20 -5.86
N ILE A 186 9.11 -16.42 -4.83
CA ILE A 186 7.74 -15.98 -4.53
C ILE A 186 7.14 -15.15 -5.67
N ALA A 187 7.90 -14.19 -6.20
CA ALA A 187 7.43 -13.38 -7.32
C ALA A 187 7.17 -14.22 -8.58
N ASN A 188 8.00 -15.23 -8.88
CA ASN A 188 7.75 -16.15 -10.00
C ASN A 188 6.53 -17.04 -9.75
N LEU A 189 6.35 -17.57 -8.53
CA LEU A 189 5.21 -18.40 -8.17
C LEU A 189 3.89 -17.63 -8.32
N ALA A 190 3.90 -16.34 -7.98
CA ALA A 190 2.76 -15.43 -8.19
C ALA A 190 2.60 -14.96 -9.64
N GLY A 191 3.52 -15.30 -10.55
CA GLY A 191 3.51 -14.85 -11.96
C GLY A 191 4.01 -13.41 -12.18
N ASN A 192 4.57 -12.77 -11.16
CA ASN A 192 5.08 -11.39 -11.20
C ASN A 192 6.52 -11.32 -11.74
N ILE A 193 6.68 -11.60 -13.03
CA ILE A 193 8.00 -11.63 -13.69
C ILE A 193 8.74 -10.29 -13.58
N ASP A 194 8.03 -9.16 -13.68
CA ASP A 194 8.62 -7.83 -13.56
C ASP A 194 9.23 -7.60 -12.17
N ILE A 195 8.56 -8.07 -11.12
CA ILE A 195 9.08 -7.99 -9.76
C ILE A 195 10.29 -8.90 -9.59
N SER A 196 10.24 -10.13 -10.11
CA SER A 196 11.38 -11.04 -10.08
C SER A 196 12.62 -10.45 -10.76
N ASN A 197 12.44 -9.76 -11.88
CA ASN A 197 13.53 -9.09 -12.58
C ASN A 197 14.05 -7.89 -11.78
N LEU A 198 13.15 -7.07 -11.24
CA LEU A 198 13.50 -5.93 -10.40
C LEU A 198 14.29 -6.34 -9.15
N VAL A 199 13.89 -7.41 -8.46
CA VAL A 199 14.58 -7.90 -7.26
C VAL A 199 16.01 -8.33 -7.61
N ARG A 200 16.21 -9.05 -8.72
CA ARG A 200 17.55 -9.42 -9.20
C ARG A 200 18.40 -8.19 -9.51
N GLU A 201 17.83 -7.21 -10.20
CA GLU A 201 18.52 -5.97 -10.53
C GLU A 201 18.93 -5.19 -9.28
N LEU A 202 18.05 -5.09 -8.28
CA LEU A 202 18.33 -4.41 -7.02
C LEU A 202 19.42 -5.14 -6.22
N ALA A 203 19.33 -6.46 -6.10
CA ALA A 203 20.33 -7.27 -5.41
C ALA A 203 21.71 -7.19 -6.08
N GLU A 204 21.75 -7.19 -7.41
CA GLU A 204 22.98 -7.05 -8.17
C GLU A 204 23.60 -5.66 -7.99
N ARG A 205 22.79 -4.60 -8.00
CA ARG A 205 23.25 -3.23 -7.72
C ARG A 205 23.87 -3.11 -6.32
N GLU A 206 23.28 -3.77 -5.32
CA GLU A 206 23.86 -3.82 -3.96
C GLU A 206 25.24 -4.49 -3.95
N ARG A 207 25.36 -5.65 -4.60
CA ARG A 207 26.65 -6.37 -4.72
C ARG A 207 27.71 -5.54 -5.43
N GLN A 208 27.36 -4.90 -6.54
CA GLN A 208 28.28 -4.04 -7.30
C GLN A 208 28.75 -2.85 -6.48
N LYS A 209 27.86 -2.23 -5.71
CA LYS A 209 28.23 -1.14 -4.80
C LYS A 209 29.22 -1.61 -3.73
N LEU A 210 28.96 -2.76 -3.11
CA LEU A 210 29.88 -3.35 -2.13
C LEU A 210 31.26 -3.64 -2.73
N LEU A 211 31.32 -4.19 -3.94
CA LEU A 211 32.58 -4.45 -4.64
C LEU A 211 33.36 -3.15 -4.92
N ALA A 212 32.67 -2.12 -5.41
CA ALA A 212 33.29 -0.81 -5.66
C ALA A 212 33.85 -0.18 -4.38
N ASP A 213 33.13 -0.29 -3.25
CA ASP A 213 33.58 0.21 -1.95
C ASP A 213 34.84 -0.54 -1.46
N VAL A 214 34.91 -1.87 -1.68
CA VAL A 214 36.09 -2.68 -1.35
C VAL A 214 37.29 -2.30 -2.23
N GLU A 215 37.10 -2.14 -3.54
CA GLU A 215 38.16 -1.71 -4.45
C GLU A 215 38.72 -0.33 -4.09
N ALA A 216 37.84 0.61 -3.74
CA ALA A 216 38.24 1.94 -3.27
C ALA A 216 39.06 1.87 -1.98
N PHE A 217 38.68 1.01 -1.03
CA PHE A 217 39.42 0.78 0.19
C PHE A 217 40.83 0.22 -0.10
N LEU A 218 40.93 -0.81 -0.93
CA LEU A 218 42.20 -1.42 -1.33
C LEU A 218 43.12 -0.42 -2.05
N ALA A 219 42.57 0.41 -2.95
CA ALA A 219 43.33 1.45 -3.63
C ALA A 219 43.90 2.49 -2.65
N THR A 220 43.15 2.82 -1.60
CA THR A 220 43.57 3.75 -0.54
C THR A 220 44.65 3.13 0.35
N ALA A 221 44.46 1.87 0.75
CA ALA A 221 45.44 1.11 1.53
C ALA A 221 46.76 0.94 0.77
N ASN A 222 46.71 0.66 -0.53
CA ASN A 222 47.92 0.50 -1.35
C ASN A 222 48.69 1.83 -1.53
N LYS A 223 47.98 2.97 -1.63
CA LYS A 223 48.60 4.31 -1.61
C LYS A 223 49.27 4.63 -0.27
N GLN A 224 48.72 4.17 0.85
CA GLN A 224 49.32 4.33 2.18
C GLN A 224 50.51 3.38 2.39
N SER A 225 50.41 2.14 1.91
CA SER A 225 51.49 1.13 1.96
C SER A 225 52.71 1.56 1.14
N ASN A 226 52.51 2.11 -0.07
CA ASN A 226 53.61 2.68 -0.88
C ASN A 226 54.26 3.94 -0.28
N ARG A 227 53.71 4.52 0.80
CA ARG A 227 54.37 5.60 1.57
C ARG A 227 55.21 5.07 2.74
N ASN A 228 55.05 3.80 3.14
CA ASN A 228 55.77 3.17 4.26
C ASN A 228 56.27 1.76 3.86
N PRO A 229 57.42 1.65 3.18
CA PRO A 229 57.91 0.39 2.60
C PRO A 229 58.45 -0.63 3.62
N GLU A 230 58.57 -0.30 4.91
CA GLU A 230 59.23 -1.16 5.91
C GLU A 230 58.33 -2.19 6.61
N ASN A 231 57.02 -2.28 6.33
CA ASN A 231 56.11 -3.17 7.07
C ASN A 231 55.24 -4.11 6.21
N SER A 232 55.71 -4.46 5.01
CA SER A 232 55.00 -5.35 4.07
C SER A 232 55.12 -6.83 4.49
N LYS A 233 54.30 -7.27 5.45
CA LYS A 233 54.03 -8.71 5.63
C LYS A 233 53.01 -9.20 4.58
N PRO A 234 53.16 -10.42 4.03
CA PRO A 234 52.22 -10.97 3.06
C PRO A 234 50.82 -11.11 3.67
N VAL A 235 49.80 -10.63 2.95
CA VAL A 235 48.39 -10.84 3.34
C VAL A 235 48.06 -12.31 3.10
N GLU A 236 47.81 -13.07 4.17
CA GLU A 236 47.35 -14.46 4.06
C GLU A 236 45.96 -14.53 3.42
N PRO A 237 45.67 -15.57 2.62
CA PRO A 237 44.37 -15.74 1.98
C PRO A 237 43.27 -15.91 3.04
N VAL A 238 42.23 -15.08 2.92
CA VAL A 238 41.04 -15.12 3.79
C VAL A 238 40.35 -16.48 3.61
N HIS A 239 40.42 -17.35 4.61
CA HIS A 239 39.62 -18.57 4.67
C HIS A 239 38.16 -18.19 4.89
N LEU A 240 37.27 -18.53 3.95
CA LEU A 240 35.83 -18.38 4.15
C LEU A 240 35.39 -19.23 5.35
N PRO A 241 34.62 -18.68 6.32
CA PRO A 241 34.10 -19.46 7.42
C PRO A 241 33.09 -20.49 6.91
N LYS A 242 33.27 -21.76 7.30
CA LYS A 242 32.44 -22.93 6.95
C LYS A 242 30.92 -22.72 7.15
N ALA A 243 30.52 -21.72 7.94
CA ALA A 243 29.13 -21.31 8.13
C ALA A 243 28.41 -20.85 6.84
N GLU A 244 29.14 -20.41 5.80
CA GLU A 244 28.52 -20.05 4.51
C GLU A 244 28.16 -21.27 3.64
N GLU A 245 28.87 -22.39 3.80
CA GLU A 245 28.49 -23.66 3.14
C GLU A 245 27.28 -24.30 3.82
N GLU A 246 27.17 -24.20 5.15
CA GLU A 246 26.00 -24.70 5.89
C GLU A 246 24.71 -23.93 5.56
N LYS A 247 24.79 -22.61 5.32
CA LYS A 247 23.63 -21.80 4.90
C LYS A 247 23.08 -22.18 3.52
N ARG A 248 23.91 -22.75 2.63
CA ARG A 248 23.45 -23.29 1.34
C ARG A 248 22.69 -24.62 1.48
N SER A 249 22.79 -25.30 2.63
CA SER A 249 22.17 -26.60 2.86
C SER A 249 20.76 -26.51 3.46
N ILE A 250 20.32 -25.34 3.96
CA ILE A 250 19.02 -25.19 4.65
C ILE A 250 17.84 -25.25 3.66
N PHE A 251 18.08 -25.00 2.37
CA PHE A 251 17.04 -25.01 1.33
C PHE A 251 16.77 -26.38 0.71
N LYS A 252 17.30 -27.48 1.27
CA LYS A 252 17.21 -28.82 0.67
C LYS A 252 16.13 -29.75 1.22
N GLU A 253 15.28 -29.35 2.15
CA GLU A 253 14.19 -30.23 2.61
C GLU A 253 12.80 -29.59 2.46
N GLY A 254 12.15 -29.96 1.35
CA GLY A 254 10.77 -30.48 1.37
C GLY A 254 9.62 -29.55 1.78
N ALA A 255 9.84 -28.25 1.98
CA ALA A 255 8.72 -27.33 2.16
C ALA A 255 8.02 -27.09 0.82
N ASP A 256 6.79 -27.60 0.70
CA ASP A 256 5.94 -27.42 -0.47
C ASP A 256 5.68 -25.91 -0.68
N PRO A 257 6.23 -25.28 -1.73
CA PRO A 257 6.21 -23.83 -1.89
C PRO A 257 4.79 -23.26 -1.93
N GLU A 258 3.83 -24.04 -2.45
CA GLU A 258 2.42 -23.67 -2.50
C GLU A 258 1.76 -23.70 -1.12
N LYS A 259 2.18 -24.61 -0.25
CA LYS A 259 1.65 -24.72 1.12
C LYS A 259 2.20 -23.61 2.03
N VAL A 260 3.49 -23.28 1.87
CA VAL A 260 4.12 -22.12 2.53
C VAL A 260 3.47 -20.82 2.04
N PHE A 261 3.13 -20.72 0.75
CA PHE A 261 2.44 -19.58 0.16
C PHE A 261 1.03 -19.37 0.76
N PHE A 262 0.23 -20.43 0.94
CA PHE A 262 -1.11 -20.30 1.54
C PHE A 262 -1.09 -20.08 3.07
N GLU A 263 -0.10 -20.60 3.80
CA GLU A 263 0.09 -20.27 5.22
C GLU A 263 0.56 -18.81 5.42
N PHE A 264 1.41 -18.27 4.53
CA PHE A 264 1.90 -16.89 4.60
C PHE A 264 0.85 -15.81 4.25
N VAL A 265 -0.17 -16.15 3.46
CA VAL A 265 -1.16 -15.17 2.94
C VAL A 265 -2.30 -14.89 3.94
N ASN A 266 -2.51 -15.74 4.96
CA ASN A 266 -3.56 -15.60 5.96
C ASN A 266 -3.09 -14.89 7.25
N TRP A 267 -2.51 -13.69 7.13
CA TRP A 267 -1.74 -13.04 8.21
C TRP A 267 -2.37 -11.80 8.86
N ASP A 268 -3.70 -11.74 8.97
CA ASP A 268 -4.35 -10.60 9.64
C ASP A 268 -4.22 -10.65 11.19
N ASP A 269 -4.14 -11.85 11.80
CA ASP A 269 -4.14 -12.00 13.26
C ASP A 269 -2.74 -12.08 13.91
N GLU A 270 -1.77 -12.79 13.31
CA GLU A 270 -0.42 -12.97 13.90
C GLU A 270 0.46 -11.72 13.82
N LEU A 271 0.28 -10.87 12.79
CA LEU A 271 1.04 -9.62 12.65
C LEU A 271 0.62 -8.57 13.68
N ALA A 272 -0.65 -8.58 14.10
CA ALA A 272 -1.13 -7.74 15.20
C ALA A 272 -0.47 -8.15 16.54
N GLU A 273 -0.25 -9.44 16.74
CA GLU A 273 0.42 -9.99 17.91
C GLU A 273 1.92 -9.67 17.92
N MET A 274 2.61 -9.85 16.78
CA MET A 274 4.04 -9.51 16.61
C MET A 274 4.32 -8.01 16.82
N ALA A 275 3.43 -7.14 16.33
CA ALA A 275 3.51 -5.69 16.57
C ALA A 275 3.29 -5.32 18.06
N SER A 276 2.55 -6.13 18.81
CA SER A 276 2.37 -5.95 20.26
C SER A 276 3.59 -6.39 21.06
N VAL A 277 4.26 -7.48 20.65
CA VAL A 277 5.46 -8.03 21.33
C VAL A 277 6.67 -7.11 21.18
N GLY A 278 6.81 -6.42 20.05
CA GLY A 278 7.84 -5.39 19.85
C GLY A 278 7.73 -4.21 20.84
N LYS A 279 6.56 -4.01 21.46
CA LYS A 279 6.35 -3.00 22.51
C LYS A 279 6.79 -3.47 23.90
N VAL A 280 6.86 -4.79 24.13
CA VAL A 280 7.25 -5.38 25.41
C VAL A 280 8.77 -5.41 25.59
N MET A 281 9.54 -5.48 24.50
CA MET A 281 11.02 -5.48 24.56
C MET A 281 11.66 -4.09 24.60
N SER A 282 10.88 -3.01 24.73
CA SER A 282 11.36 -1.62 24.77
C SER A 282 11.15 -0.91 26.12
N ALA A 283 10.88 -1.63 27.22
CA ALA A 283 10.94 -1.06 28.56
C ALA A 283 12.25 -1.48 29.24
N PRO A 284 12.95 -0.56 29.95
CA PRO A 284 14.28 -0.81 30.53
C PRO A 284 14.28 -1.88 31.63
#